data_AF-A0A2V2E4X0-F1
#
_entry.id   AF-A0A2V2E4X0-F1
#
_cell.length_a   1.000
_cell.length_b   1.000
_cell.length_c   1.000
_cell.angle_alpha   90.00
_cell.angle_beta   90.00
_cell.angle_gamma   90.00
#
_symmetry.space_group_name_H-M   'P 1'
#
loop_
_entity.id
_entity.type
_entity.pdbx_description
1 polymer ?
#
loop_
_entity_poly.entity_id
_entity_poly.type
_entity_poly.pdbx_seq_one_letter_code
_entity_poly.pdbx_strand_id
1 'polypeptide(L)'
;MKVVFSTRAFAAILAETTEKIKTETGGLFLGKYKDGIWYVVEAIDPGPKSVFEVAYFEYDRAYTQHLIRKTANLYASKLELIGLWHRHPGSFDIFSSTDDETNAKYAKLNEHGAISGLVNIDPDFRLTMYHVDKPCRYSKIKYEVGDELFPAGLLALKKPDDFKALMKKLSTYKGFDMQQTEKQRKPACLASFMKMISPYLDSYACMNAISESDMDEQKSKDRLIELLLDDLIFFADEAGMEVTVAQHGKYAAVSQNTTEGTTRLYFAYSEKDDQGVFEYGGKNYFYKAGLFKELFTKAVNEKQPDKNAGAAHTNGGGALNGWLKFLTGIKNGETDDE
;
A
#
# COMPACT_ATOMS: atom_id res chain seq x y z
N MET A 1 8.55 6.25 -22.02
CA MET A 1 7.51 5.77 -21.09
C MET A 1 6.20 5.61 -21.84
N LYS A 2 5.43 4.57 -21.55
CA LYS A 2 4.10 4.32 -22.15
C LYS A 2 3.16 3.61 -21.16
N VAL A 3 1.88 3.59 -21.49
CA VAL A 3 0.86 2.79 -20.80
C VAL A 3 0.49 1.59 -21.66
N VAL A 4 0.26 0.44 -21.05
CA VAL A 4 -0.29 -0.75 -21.71
C VAL A 4 -1.51 -1.17 -20.89
N PHE A 5 -2.68 -1.15 -21.52
CA PHE A 5 -3.93 -1.61 -20.90
C PHE A 5 -4.20 -3.07 -21.26
N SER A 6 -4.67 -3.84 -20.27
CA SER A 6 -5.31 -5.12 -20.55
C SER A 6 -6.59 -4.87 -21.34
N THR A 7 -7.02 -5.83 -22.16
CA THR A 7 -8.28 -5.74 -22.90
C THR A 7 -9.44 -5.50 -21.95
N ARG A 8 -9.43 -6.16 -20.78
CA ARG A 8 -10.45 -6.01 -19.75
C ARG A 8 -10.47 -4.60 -19.14
N ALA A 9 -9.32 -4.04 -18.76
CA ALA A 9 -9.25 -2.70 -18.18
C ALA A 9 -9.74 -1.64 -19.17
N PHE A 10 -9.33 -1.74 -20.44
CA PHE A 10 -9.78 -0.81 -21.47
C PHE A 10 -11.28 -0.92 -21.74
N ALA A 11 -11.82 -2.16 -21.79
CA ALA A 11 -13.26 -2.38 -21.93
C ALA A 11 -14.06 -1.82 -20.75
N ALA A 12 -13.52 -1.89 -19.52
CA ALA A 12 -14.17 -1.31 -18.34
C ALA A 12 -14.28 0.22 -18.41
N ILE A 13 -13.24 0.92 -18.90
CA ILE A 13 -13.28 2.37 -19.15
C ILE A 13 -14.39 2.71 -20.15
N LEU A 14 -14.48 1.95 -21.25
CA LEU A 14 -15.50 2.15 -22.28
C LEU A 14 -16.91 1.88 -21.75
N ALA A 15 -17.10 0.83 -20.94
CA ALA A 15 -18.38 0.48 -20.35
C ALA A 15 -18.88 1.60 -19.42
N GLU A 16 -18.03 2.08 -18.51
CA GLU A 16 -18.36 3.18 -17.59
C GLU A 16 -18.65 4.48 -18.36
N THR A 17 -17.82 4.80 -19.36
CA THR A 17 -18.02 5.97 -20.22
C THR A 17 -19.36 5.89 -20.97
N THR A 18 -19.75 4.69 -21.41
CA THR A 18 -21.02 4.47 -22.11
C THR A 18 -22.20 4.67 -21.17
N GLU A 19 -22.12 4.18 -19.93
CA GLU A 19 -23.18 4.35 -18.94
C GLU A 19 -23.37 5.83 -18.54
N LYS A 20 -22.28 6.58 -18.40
CA LYS A 20 -22.28 7.99 -17.96
C LYS A 20 -21.96 8.99 -19.06
N ILE A 21 -22.37 8.70 -20.29
CA ILE A 21 -21.99 9.49 -21.49
C ILE A 21 -22.30 11.01 -21.39
N LYS A 22 -23.29 11.40 -20.58
CA LYS A 22 -23.74 12.80 -20.43
C LYS A 22 -23.07 13.57 -19.29
N THR A 23 -22.36 12.91 -18.38
CA THR A 23 -21.81 13.53 -17.15
C THR A 23 -20.30 13.30 -17.06
N GLU A 24 -19.64 13.95 -16.09
CA GLU A 24 -18.34 13.44 -15.65
C GLU A 24 -18.52 12.04 -15.05
N THR A 25 -17.49 11.23 -15.21
CA THR A 25 -17.31 9.93 -14.55
C THR A 25 -15.80 9.66 -14.49
N GLY A 26 -15.38 8.60 -13.81
CA GLY A 26 -13.99 8.22 -13.77
C GLY A 26 -13.77 6.88 -13.10
N GLY A 27 -12.53 6.65 -12.72
CA GLY A 27 -12.15 5.39 -12.12
C GLY A 27 -10.69 5.35 -11.72
N LEU A 28 -10.31 4.23 -11.12
CA LEU A 28 -8.97 4.02 -10.59
C LEU A 28 -8.24 2.92 -11.36
N PHE A 29 -6.94 3.09 -11.57
CA PHE A 29 -6.12 2.10 -12.26
C PHE A 29 -5.38 1.21 -11.28
N LEU A 30 -5.53 -0.11 -11.45
CA LEU A 30 -4.73 -1.11 -10.77
C LEU A 30 -3.75 -1.75 -11.74
N GLY A 31 -2.50 -1.90 -11.32
CA GLY A 31 -1.46 -2.39 -12.21
C GLY A 31 -0.07 -2.40 -11.62
N LYS A 32 0.94 -2.27 -12.48
CA LYS A 32 2.35 -2.19 -12.10
C LYS A 32 3.14 -1.29 -13.02
N TYR A 33 4.15 -0.64 -12.47
CA TYR A 33 5.24 -0.08 -13.25
C TYR A 33 6.36 -1.12 -13.44
N LYS A 34 6.87 -1.24 -14.67
CA LYS A 34 8.07 -2.03 -14.95
C LYS A 34 8.76 -1.51 -16.21
N ASP A 35 10.07 -1.26 -16.11
CA ASP A 35 10.96 -0.90 -17.23
C ASP A 35 10.44 0.27 -18.10
N GLY A 36 9.92 1.32 -17.47
CA GLY A 36 9.37 2.48 -18.18
C GLY A 36 7.97 2.29 -18.75
N ILE A 37 7.29 1.20 -18.40
CA ILE A 37 5.93 0.88 -18.86
C ILE A 37 4.99 0.78 -17.66
N TRP A 38 3.86 1.47 -17.75
CA TRP A 38 2.74 1.32 -16.82
C TRP A 38 1.77 0.28 -17.37
N TYR A 39 1.70 -0.88 -16.74
CA TYR A 39 0.78 -1.95 -17.10
C TYR A 39 -0.50 -1.81 -16.28
N VAL A 40 -1.58 -1.38 -16.92
CA VAL A 40 -2.91 -1.26 -16.31
C VAL A 40 -3.64 -2.57 -16.48
N VAL A 41 -3.74 -3.34 -15.39
CA VAL A 41 -4.33 -4.67 -15.37
C VAL A 41 -5.85 -4.59 -15.21
N GLU A 42 -6.35 -3.67 -14.37
CA GLU A 42 -7.76 -3.47 -14.09
C GLU A 42 -8.08 -1.97 -14.00
N ALA A 43 -9.30 -1.60 -14.39
CA ALA A 43 -9.87 -0.28 -14.17
C ALA A 43 -11.10 -0.44 -13.27
N ILE A 44 -11.10 0.26 -12.13
CA ILE A 44 -12.14 0.19 -11.12
C ILE A 44 -13.11 1.34 -11.33
N ASP A 45 -14.38 1.00 -11.49
CA ASP A 45 -15.48 1.96 -11.63
C ASP A 45 -15.66 2.79 -10.34
N PRO A 46 -16.37 3.92 -10.40
CA PRO A 46 -16.40 4.85 -9.30
C PRO A 46 -17.34 4.43 -8.17
N GLY A 47 -18.26 3.50 -8.45
CA GLY A 47 -19.21 2.94 -7.51
C GLY A 47 -20.61 3.55 -7.55
N PRO A 48 -21.61 2.85 -6.99
CA PRO A 48 -23.03 3.18 -7.13
C PRO A 48 -23.47 4.42 -6.34
N LYS A 49 -22.72 4.81 -5.30
CA LYS A 49 -23.00 6.03 -4.52
C LYS A 49 -22.13 7.21 -4.93
N SER A 50 -21.48 7.13 -6.09
CA SER A 50 -20.70 8.24 -6.62
C SER A 50 -21.58 9.45 -6.92
N VAL A 51 -21.00 10.64 -6.78
CA VAL A 51 -21.63 11.89 -7.18
C VAL A 51 -21.14 12.23 -8.58
N PHE A 52 -22.07 12.44 -9.50
CA PHE A 52 -21.80 12.76 -10.89
C PHE A 52 -22.43 14.11 -11.24
N GLU A 53 -21.59 15.10 -11.56
CA GLU A 53 -22.03 16.39 -12.07
C GLU A 53 -21.36 16.69 -13.42
N VAL A 54 -21.67 17.86 -14.00
CA VAL A 54 -21.14 18.25 -15.32
C VAL A 54 -19.68 18.72 -15.25
N ALA A 55 -19.18 19.08 -14.06
CA ALA A 55 -17.82 19.59 -13.85
C ALA A 55 -17.26 19.18 -12.48
N TYR A 56 -17.82 18.12 -11.88
CA TYR A 56 -17.42 17.60 -10.59
C TYR A 56 -17.77 16.11 -10.49
N PHE A 57 -16.88 15.35 -9.87
CA PHE A 57 -17.04 13.91 -9.68
C PHE A 57 -16.39 13.45 -8.37
N GLU A 58 -17.12 12.66 -7.58
CA GLU A 58 -16.60 12.03 -6.35
C GLU A 58 -16.91 10.52 -6.29
N TYR A 59 -15.89 9.73 -5.95
CA TYR A 59 -15.96 8.28 -5.81
C TYR A 59 -16.74 7.82 -4.57
N ASP A 60 -17.45 6.69 -4.69
CA ASP A 60 -17.84 5.88 -3.53
C ASP A 60 -16.58 5.21 -2.94
N ARG A 61 -15.96 5.87 -1.95
CA ARG A 61 -14.68 5.44 -1.37
C ARG A 61 -14.75 4.05 -0.74
N ALA A 62 -15.86 3.73 -0.05
CA ALA A 62 -16.02 2.44 0.60
C ALA A 62 -16.15 1.31 -0.44
N TYR A 63 -16.94 1.54 -1.50
CA TYR A 63 -17.08 0.60 -2.60
C TYR A 63 -15.76 0.43 -3.36
N THR A 64 -15.14 1.51 -3.81
CA THR A 64 -13.92 1.47 -4.63
C THR A 64 -12.80 0.77 -3.88
N GLN A 65 -12.64 1.05 -2.60
CA GLN A 65 -11.68 0.32 -1.77
C GLN A 65 -12.01 -1.17 -1.64
N HIS A 66 -13.26 -1.52 -1.36
CA HIS A 66 -13.67 -2.92 -1.28
C HIS A 66 -13.35 -3.66 -2.59
N LEU A 67 -13.72 -3.06 -3.71
CA LEU A 67 -13.54 -3.64 -5.03
C LEU A 67 -12.06 -3.73 -5.42
N ILE A 68 -11.25 -2.70 -5.14
CA ILE A 68 -9.80 -2.74 -5.33
C ILE A 68 -9.21 -3.94 -4.60
N ARG A 69 -9.55 -4.13 -3.32
CA ARG A 69 -9.02 -5.23 -2.50
C ARG A 69 -9.41 -6.58 -3.06
N LYS A 70 -10.69 -6.78 -3.40
CA LYS A 70 -11.18 -8.04 -3.96
C LYS A 70 -10.52 -8.34 -5.30
N THR A 71 -10.47 -7.36 -6.19
CA THR A 71 -9.92 -7.48 -7.53
C THR A 71 -8.42 -7.74 -7.51
N ALA A 72 -7.65 -6.94 -6.75
CA ALA A 72 -6.20 -7.16 -6.61
C ALA A 72 -5.88 -8.56 -6.04
N ASN A 73 -6.73 -9.11 -5.18
CA ASN A 73 -6.53 -10.45 -4.64
C ASN A 73 -6.82 -11.58 -5.64
N LEU A 74 -7.50 -11.31 -6.77
CA LEU A 74 -7.72 -12.30 -7.83
C LEU A 74 -6.44 -12.65 -8.57
N TYR A 75 -5.50 -11.71 -8.66
CA TYR A 75 -4.27 -11.87 -9.42
C TYR A 75 -3.17 -12.52 -8.57
N ALA A 76 -2.38 -13.38 -9.21
CA ALA A 76 -1.19 -13.98 -8.62
C ALA A 76 -0.11 -12.91 -8.36
N SER A 77 -0.03 -11.92 -9.25
CA SER A 77 0.80 -10.72 -9.06
C SER A 77 0.07 -9.71 -8.17
N LYS A 78 0.75 -9.16 -7.16
CA LYS A 78 0.22 -8.05 -6.34
C LYS A 78 0.05 -6.82 -7.22
N LEU A 79 -1.20 -6.40 -7.46
CA LEU A 79 -1.49 -5.15 -8.18
C LEU A 79 -1.42 -3.96 -7.23
N GLU A 80 -1.00 -2.82 -7.76
CA GLU A 80 -0.86 -1.55 -7.04
C GLU A 80 -1.82 -0.51 -7.63
N LEU A 81 -2.21 0.46 -6.82
CA LEU A 81 -2.93 1.64 -7.28
C LEU A 81 -1.94 2.57 -7.99
N ILE A 82 -2.02 2.66 -9.31
CA ILE A 82 -1.01 3.33 -10.15
C ILE A 82 -1.50 4.63 -10.78
N GLY A 83 -2.78 4.96 -10.62
CA GLY A 83 -3.35 6.16 -11.21
C GLY A 83 -4.86 6.21 -11.18
N LEU A 84 -5.38 7.17 -11.93
CA LEU A 84 -6.81 7.41 -12.09
C LEU A 84 -7.13 7.87 -13.51
N TRP A 85 -8.41 7.91 -13.84
CA TRP A 85 -8.90 8.57 -15.04
C TRP A 85 -10.25 9.19 -14.78
N HIS A 86 -10.60 10.18 -15.58
CA HIS A 86 -11.93 10.73 -15.61
C HIS A 86 -12.28 11.30 -16.98
N ARG A 87 -13.59 11.52 -17.18
CA ARG A 87 -14.16 12.13 -18.36
C ARG A 87 -14.39 13.61 -18.10
N HIS A 88 -14.12 14.46 -19.08
CA HIS A 88 -14.66 15.81 -19.16
C HIS A 88 -15.78 15.89 -20.21
N PRO A 89 -16.93 16.51 -19.92
CA PRO A 89 -17.90 16.86 -20.95
C PRO A 89 -17.31 17.89 -21.92
N GLY A 90 -17.07 17.47 -23.16
CA GLY A 90 -16.48 18.28 -24.23
C GLY A 90 -15.16 17.69 -24.74
N SER A 91 -14.30 18.55 -25.30
CA SER A 91 -13.01 18.15 -25.91
C SER A 91 -11.78 18.73 -25.18
N PHE A 92 -11.84 18.92 -23.86
CA PHE A 92 -10.71 19.48 -23.12
C PHE A 92 -9.79 18.38 -22.59
N ASP A 93 -8.60 18.24 -23.20
CA ASP A 93 -7.53 17.38 -22.70
C ASP A 93 -6.62 18.13 -21.71
N ILE A 94 -7.17 18.92 -20.79
CA ILE A 94 -6.41 19.69 -19.79
C ILE A 94 -7.03 19.46 -18.42
N PHE A 95 -6.19 19.15 -17.43
CA PHE A 95 -6.59 18.99 -16.03
C PHE A 95 -6.93 20.34 -15.37
N SER A 96 -7.88 20.33 -14.45
CA SER A 96 -8.19 21.47 -13.59
C SER A 96 -7.20 21.59 -12.43
N SER A 97 -7.19 22.74 -11.73
CA SER A 97 -6.40 22.89 -10.50
C SER A 97 -6.80 21.90 -9.40
N THR A 98 -8.06 21.47 -9.36
CA THR A 98 -8.54 20.45 -8.40
C THR A 98 -8.00 19.06 -8.76
N ASP A 99 -7.88 18.77 -10.05
CA ASP A 99 -7.23 17.55 -10.52
C ASP A 99 -5.75 17.54 -10.16
N ASP A 100 -5.07 18.69 -10.18
CA ASP A 100 -3.66 18.81 -9.79
C ASP A 100 -3.41 18.37 -8.36
N GLU A 101 -4.28 18.75 -7.42
CA GLU A 101 -4.17 18.31 -6.02
C GLU A 101 -4.32 16.80 -5.88
N THR A 102 -5.26 16.21 -6.64
CA THR A 102 -5.51 14.78 -6.62
C THR A 102 -4.35 14.03 -7.27
N ASN A 103 -3.97 14.39 -8.49
CA ASN A 103 -2.85 13.80 -9.23
C ASN A 103 -1.52 13.90 -8.45
N ALA A 104 -1.27 15.01 -7.76
CA ALA A 104 -0.10 15.17 -6.89
C ALA A 104 -0.09 14.18 -5.71
N LYS A 105 -1.25 13.87 -5.12
CA LYS A 105 -1.37 12.85 -4.06
C LYS A 105 -1.04 11.47 -4.61
N TYR A 106 -1.57 11.09 -5.78
CA TYR A 106 -1.27 9.81 -6.41
C TYR A 106 0.20 9.68 -6.82
N ALA A 107 0.78 10.73 -7.39
CA ALA A 107 2.19 10.73 -7.79
C ALA A 107 3.15 10.52 -6.59
N LYS A 108 2.73 10.85 -5.36
CA LYS A 108 3.51 10.60 -4.14
C LYS A 108 3.49 9.14 -3.69
N LEU A 109 2.47 8.35 -4.07
CA LEU A 109 2.32 6.96 -3.63
C LEU A 109 3.36 6.01 -4.24
N ASN A 110 3.95 6.37 -5.37
CA ASN A 110 4.95 5.56 -6.06
C ASN A 110 6.19 6.40 -6.39
N GLU A 111 7.38 5.80 -6.33
CA GLU A 111 8.63 6.51 -6.62
C GLU A 111 8.70 7.04 -8.05
N HIS A 112 8.04 6.36 -8.99
CA HIS A 112 7.99 6.70 -10.41
C HIS A 112 6.86 7.67 -10.78
N GLY A 113 6.10 8.19 -9.82
CA GLY A 113 4.94 9.05 -10.07
C GLY A 113 3.66 8.26 -10.27
N ALA A 114 2.72 8.78 -11.06
CA ALA A 114 1.45 8.11 -11.36
C ALA A 114 1.06 8.29 -12.85
N ILE A 115 -0.03 7.65 -13.26
CA ILE A 115 -0.69 7.94 -14.52
C ILE A 115 -2.06 8.58 -14.31
N SER A 116 -2.43 9.48 -15.22
CA SER A 116 -3.75 10.12 -15.22
C SER A 116 -4.32 10.11 -16.63
N GLY A 117 -5.56 9.66 -16.78
CA GLY A 117 -6.25 9.54 -18.07
C GLY A 117 -7.39 10.53 -18.20
N LEU A 118 -7.50 11.19 -19.35
CA LEU A 118 -8.68 11.98 -19.71
C LEU A 118 -9.44 11.31 -20.85
N VAL A 119 -10.72 11.08 -20.62
CA VAL A 119 -11.65 10.60 -21.65
C VAL A 119 -12.43 11.78 -22.21
N ASN A 120 -12.41 11.90 -23.54
CA ASN A 120 -13.20 12.84 -24.32
C ASN A 120 -13.96 12.07 -25.42
N ILE A 121 -15.03 12.64 -25.96
CA ILE A 121 -15.81 12.04 -27.04
C ILE A 121 -16.10 13.14 -28.07
N ASP A 122 -15.35 13.23 -29.18
CA ASP A 122 -15.60 14.23 -30.24
C ASP A 122 -14.96 13.90 -31.62
N PRO A 123 -15.72 13.41 -32.62
CA PRO A 123 -17.04 12.76 -32.50
C PRO A 123 -16.93 11.36 -31.89
N ASP A 124 -15.70 10.81 -31.83
CA ASP A 124 -15.40 9.46 -31.39
C ASP A 124 -14.71 9.46 -30.03
N PHE A 125 -14.72 8.29 -29.36
CA PHE A 125 -14.01 8.07 -28.11
C PHE A 125 -12.51 8.38 -28.25
N ARG A 126 -11.99 9.20 -27.33
CA ARG A 126 -10.57 9.52 -27.23
C ARG A 126 -10.12 9.41 -25.77
N LEU A 127 -9.13 8.57 -25.51
CA LEU A 127 -8.39 8.52 -24.25
C LEU A 127 -7.04 9.21 -24.42
N THR A 128 -6.76 10.22 -23.60
CA THR A 128 -5.45 10.88 -23.53
C THR A 128 -4.77 10.52 -22.22
N MET A 129 -3.59 9.90 -22.30
CA MET A 129 -2.84 9.47 -21.11
C MET A 129 -1.70 10.44 -20.78
N TYR A 130 -1.54 10.69 -19.48
CA TYR A 130 -0.49 11.50 -18.90
C TYR A 130 0.29 10.69 -17.88
N HIS A 131 1.61 10.87 -17.88
CA HIS A 131 2.42 10.60 -16.69
C HIS A 131 2.42 11.85 -15.81
N VAL A 132 2.26 11.62 -14.50
CA VAL A 132 2.29 12.65 -13.47
C VAL A 132 3.57 12.47 -12.65
N ASP A 133 4.55 13.35 -12.89
CA ASP A 133 5.79 13.42 -12.12
C ASP A 133 5.65 14.36 -10.90
N LYS A 134 6.54 14.21 -9.91
CA LYS A 134 6.59 15.08 -8.74
C LYS A 134 7.22 16.44 -9.12
N PRO A 135 6.71 17.60 -8.67
CA PRO A 135 5.65 17.77 -7.67
C PRO A 135 4.21 17.74 -8.21
N CYS A 136 3.99 17.92 -9.51
CA CYS A 136 2.76 17.64 -10.28
C CYS A 136 3.03 18.10 -11.72
N ARG A 137 3.86 17.35 -12.46
CA ARG A 137 4.24 17.69 -13.84
C ARG A 137 3.66 16.67 -14.79
N TYR A 138 2.83 17.15 -15.71
CA TYR A 138 2.19 16.31 -16.71
C TYR A 138 3.06 16.15 -17.95
N SER A 139 3.22 14.92 -18.40
CA SER A 139 3.75 14.62 -19.73
C SER A 139 2.81 13.67 -20.46
N LYS A 140 2.38 14.03 -21.67
CA LYS A 140 1.58 13.13 -22.51
C LYS A 140 2.39 11.89 -22.84
N ILE A 141 1.80 10.72 -22.63
CA ILE A 141 2.42 9.43 -22.92
C ILE A 141 1.52 8.60 -23.84
N LYS A 142 2.14 7.77 -24.67
CA LYS A 142 1.40 6.86 -25.56
C LYS A 142 0.76 5.74 -24.74
N TYR A 143 -0.35 5.21 -25.22
CA TYR A 143 -0.92 3.98 -24.71
C TYR A 143 -1.13 2.94 -25.82
N GLU A 144 -1.09 1.68 -25.42
CA GLU A 144 -1.44 0.51 -26.24
C GLU A 144 -2.44 -0.35 -25.47
N VAL A 145 -3.21 -1.17 -26.18
CA VAL A 145 -4.21 -2.07 -25.59
C VAL A 145 -3.97 -3.46 -26.13
N GLY A 146 -3.85 -4.46 -25.25
CA GLY A 146 -3.64 -5.84 -25.65
C GLY A 146 -3.03 -6.67 -24.53
N ASP A 147 -3.65 -7.80 -24.22
CA ASP A 147 -3.17 -8.73 -23.19
C ASP A 147 -1.83 -9.38 -23.59
N GLU A 148 -1.57 -9.53 -24.90
CA GLU A 148 -0.32 -10.04 -25.47
C GLU A 148 0.89 -9.15 -25.21
N LEU A 149 0.67 -7.89 -24.85
CA LEU A 149 1.71 -6.92 -24.52
C LEU A 149 2.17 -7.04 -23.05
N PHE A 150 1.51 -7.87 -22.24
CA PHE A 150 1.83 -8.03 -20.82
C PHE A 150 2.96 -9.04 -20.61
N PRO A 151 3.90 -8.78 -19.67
CA PRO A 151 4.86 -9.76 -19.21
C PRO A 151 4.17 -11.03 -18.70
N ALA A 152 4.80 -12.18 -18.96
CA ALA A 152 4.31 -13.47 -18.49
C ALA A 152 4.00 -13.45 -16.98
N GLY A 153 2.80 -13.91 -16.61
CA GLY A 153 2.35 -14.00 -15.22
C GLY A 153 1.74 -12.73 -14.63
N LEU A 154 1.83 -11.56 -15.29
CA LEU A 154 1.26 -10.33 -14.74
C LEU A 154 -0.28 -10.36 -14.72
N LEU A 155 -0.89 -10.90 -15.78
CA LEU A 155 -2.35 -11.11 -15.88
C LEU A 155 -2.81 -12.45 -15.28
N ALA A 156 -1.90 -13.26 -14.72
CA ALA A 156 -2.26 -14.57 -14.21
C ALA A 156 -3.15 -14.45 -12.97
N LEU A 157 -4.31 -15.09 -13.02
CA LEU A 157 -5.19 -15.24 -11.86
C LEU A 157 -4.65 -16.32 -10.93
N LYS A 158 -4.92 -16.17 -9.63
CA LYS A 158 -4.78 -17.25 -8.66
C LYS A 158 -5.70 -18.40 -9.03
N LYS A 159 -5.22 -19.62 -8.87
CA LYS A 159 -6.02 -20.82 -9.14
C LYS A 159 -7.04 -21.02 -8.01
N PRO A 160 -8.17 -21.69 -8.28
CA PRO A 160 -9.11 -22.06 -7.23
C PRO A 160 -8.45 -22.81 -6.06
N ASP A 161 -7.44 -23.64 -6.33
CA ASP A 161 -6.73 -24.36 -5.28
C ASP A 161 -5.85 -23.45 -4.42
N ASP A 162 -5.37 -22.31 -4.93
CA ASP A 162 -4.69 -21.29 -4.12
C ASP A 162 -5.68 -20.66 -3.13
N PHE A 163 -6.91 -20.39 -3.59
CA PHE A 163 -7.98 -19.91 -2.71
C PHE A 163 -8.46 -20.97 -1.73
N LYS A 164 -8.62 -22.23 -2.15
CA LYS A 164 -8.98 -23.33 -1.24
C LYS A 164 -7.87 -23.59 -0.23
N ALA A 165 -6.61 -23.49 -0.62
CA ALA A 165 -5.48 -23.59 0.29
C ALA A 165 -5.50 -22.44 1.30
N LEU A 166 -5.79 -21.21 0.85
CA LEU A 166 -5.97 -20.06 1.72
C LEU A 166 -7.18 -20.25 2.67
N MET A 167 -8.33 -20.67 2.16
CA MET A 167 -9.52 -20.98 2.95
C MET A 167 -9.28 -22.13 3.92
N LYS A 168 -8.58 -23.19 3.50
CA LYS A 168 -8.19 -24.31 4.35
C LYS A 168 -7.26 -23.80 5.44
N LYS A 169 -6.24 -23.03 5.10
CA LYS A 169 -5.35 -22.39 6.08
C LYS A 169 -6.17 -21.61 7.10
N LEU A 170 -7.04 -20.70 6.64
CA LEU A 170 -7.92 -19.88 7.49
C LEU A 170 -8.97 -20.67 8.30
N SER A 171 -9.41 -21.85 7.83
CA SER A 171 -10.44 -22.69 8.50
C SER A 171 -9.88 -23.83 9.36
N THR A 172 -8.67 -24.30 9.05
CA THR A 172 -7.89 -25.23 9.89
C THR A 172 -7.16 -24.52 11.03
N TYR A 173 -7.33 -23.20 11.17
CA TYR A 173 -7.14 -22.47 12.43
C TYR A 173 -8.23 -22.86 13.45
N LYS A 174 -8.33 -24.16 13.74
CA LYS A 174 -8.90 -24.72 14.96
C LYS A 174 -7.74 -25.40 15.68
N GLY A 175 -7.39 -24.90 16.87
CA GLY A 175 -6.58 -25.60 17.89
C GLY A 175 -5.41 -26.44 17.37
N PHE A 176 -4.20 -25.91 17.47
CA PHE A 176 -2.93 -26.63 17.33
C PHE A 176 -2.98 -28.02 18.01
N ASP A 177 -2.83 -29.09 17.23
CA ASP A 177 -2.26 -30.35 17.72
C ASP A 177 -0.77 -30.42 17.35
N MET A 178 0.00 -30.86 18.32
CA MET A 178 1.45 -30.95 18.32
C MET A 178 1.93 -32.03 17.35
N GLN A 179 2.78 -31.66 16.39
CA GLN A 179 4.07 -32.34 16.15
C GLN A 179 4.81 -31.73 14.95
N GLN A 180 5.95 -31.14 15.29
CA GLN A 180 7.20 -31.14 14.52
C GLN A 180 7.17 -30.77 13.03
N THR A 181 7.61 -29.53 12.74
CA THR A 181 8.88 -29.32 12.03
C THR A 181 9.55 -28.07 12.58
N GLU A 182 10.65 -28.28 13.28
CA GLU A 182 11.47 -27.29 13.95
C GLU A 182 12.48 -26.66 12.98
N LYS A 183 12.37 -25.35 12.74
CA LYS A 183 13.44 -24.33 12.81
C LYS A 183 12.88 -23.03 12.22
N GLN A 184 12.78 -22.00 13.07
CA GLN A 184 12.23 -20.65 12.83
C GLN A 184 10.71 -20.48 13.01
N ARG A 185 10.19 -20.61 14.23
CA ARG A 185 8.90 -19.99 14.60
C ARG A 185 8.97 -19.41 16.00
N LYS A 186 8.63 -18.12 16.14
CA LYS A 186 7.66 -17.60 17.13
C LYS A 186 7.54 -16.08 17.01
N PRO A 187 6.32 -15.54 17.13
CA PRO A 187 5.54 -15.59 18.38
C PRO A 187 4.16 -16.23 18.18
N ALA A 188 3.81 -17.13 19.10
CA ALA A 188 2.53 -17.85 19.10
C ALA A 188 1.36 -17.06 19.75
N CYS A 189 1.62 -15.85 20.25
CA CYS A 189 0.60 -14.97 20.80
C CYS A 189 1.03 -13.49 20.76
N LEU A 190 0.05 -12.60 20.74
CA LEU A 190 0.18 -11.14 20.62
C LEU A 190 1.04 -10.55 21.75
N ALA A 191 0.93 -11.07 22.99
CA ALA A 191 1.82 -10.67 24.08
C ALA A 191 3.30 -10.89 23.75
N SER A 192 3.64 -12.10 23.28
CA SER A 192 5.02 -12.47 22.94
C SER A 192 5.52 -11.68 21.73
N PHE A 193 4.64 -11.43 20.77
CA PHE A 193 4.90 -10.58 19.63
C PHE A 193 5.27 -9.17 20.05
N MET A 194 4.40 -8.52 20.84
CA MET A 194 4.62 -7.15 21.29
C MET A 194 5.89 -7.03 22.12
N LYS A 195 6.17 -8.01 22.99
CA LYS A 195 7.44 -8.06 23.73
C LYS A 195 8.66 -8.16 22.81
N MET A 196 8.54 -8.89 21.70
CA MET A 196 9.63 -9.04 20.73
C MET A 196 9.93 -7.75 19.99
N ILE A 197 8.90 -7.01 19.56
CA ILE A 197 9.06 -5.78 18.79
C ILE A 197 9.23 -4.54 19.67
N SER A 198 8.89 -4.60 20.96
CA SER A 198 8.93 -3.48 21.89
C SER A 198 10.24 -2.67 21.90
N PRO A 199 11.44 -3.28 21.81
CA PRO A 199 12.69 -2.51 21.75
C PRO A 199 12.81 -1.58 20.54
N TYR A 200 12.04 -1.83 19.48
CA TYR A 200 12.04 -1.06 18.25
C TYR A 200 10.91 -0.02 18.17
N LEU A 201 10.00 -0.02 19.15
CA LEU A 201 8.85 0.90 19.16
C LEU A 201 9.23 2.31 19.59
N ASP A 202 10.33 2.51 20.31
CA ASP A 202 10.68 3.83 20.85
C ASP A 202 10.94 4.87 19.75
N SER A 203 11.38 4.46 18.54
CA SER A 203 11.52 5.37 17.39
C SER A 203 10.18 5.85 16.82
N TYR A 204 9.07 5.27 17.27
CA TYR A 204 7.71 5.61 16.87
C TYR A 204 6.90 6.24 18.01
N ALA A 205 7.51 6.45 19.19
CA ALA A 205 6.80 7.02 20.33
C ALA A 205 6.25 8.42 20.03
N CYS A 206 5.02 8.69 20.46
CA CYS A 206 4.39 10.00 20.30
C CYS A 206 3.76 10.48 21.61
N MET A 207 3.72 11.81 21.80
CA MET A 207 3.00 12.43 22.92
C MET A 207 1.48 12.50 22.69
N ASN A 208 1.04 12.21 21.46
CA ASN A 208 -0.36 12.25 21.11
C ASN A 208 -1.05 11.04 21.76
N ALA A 209 -1.98 11.33 22.67
CA ALA A 209 -2.88 10.32 23.19
C ALA A 209 -3.85 9.88 22.09
N ILE A 210 -4.32 8.63 22.17
CA ILE A 210 -5.52 8.21 21.47
C ILE A 210 -6.65 9.20 21.82
N SER A 211 -7.02 10.03 20.85
CA SER A 211 -8.12 10.99 20.96
C SER A 211 -9.16 10.69 19.90
N GLU A 212 -10.40 11.12 20.15
CA GLU A 212 -11.45 11.02 19.12
C GLU A 212 -11.02 11.91 17.95
N SER A 213 -10.98 11.34 16.75
CA SER A 213 -10.82 12.14 15.54
C SER A 213 -12.06 13.02 15.36
N ASP A 214 -11.92 14.20 14.79
CA ASP A 214 -13.05 15.04 14.39
C ASP A 214 -13.76 14.46 13.15
N MET A 215 -13.12 13.53 12.44
CA MET A 215 -13.69 12.81 11.29
C MET A 215 -15.03 12.16 11.61
N ASP A 216 -15.87 12.06 10.59
CA ASP A 216 -17.06 11.21 10.62
C ASP A 216 -16.71 9.77 11.05
N GLU A 217 -17.57 9.18 11.87
CA GLU A 217 -17.34 7.88 12.49
C GLU A 217 -17.14 6.76 11.46
N GLN A 218 -17.91 6.77 10.36
CA GLN A 218 -17.77 5.77 9.31
C GLN A 218 -16.43 5.93 8.59
N LYS A 219 -16.03 7.17 8.31
CA LYS A 219 -14.74 7.48 7.67
C LYS A 219 -13.55 7.08 8.55
N SER A 220 -13.62 7.27 9.87
CA SER A 220 -12.59 6.81 10.81
C SER A 220 -12.49 5.28 10.84
N LYS A 221 -13.63 4.58 10.86
CA LYS A 221 -13.66 3.11 10.84
C LYS A 221 -13.03 2.55 9.58
N ASP A 222 -13.39 3.08 8.42
CA ASP A 222 -12.85 2.62 7.14
C ASP A 222 -11.33 2.81 7.12
N ARG A 223 -10.84 3.99 7.53
CA ARG A 223 -9.41 4.33 7.61
C ARG A 223 -8.62 3.41 8.53
N LEU A 224 -9.17 3.09 9.70
CA LEU A 224 -8.54 2.16 10.65
C LEU A 224 -8.46 0.73 10.10
N ILE A 225 -9.48 0.27 9.37
CA ILE A 225 -9.43 -1.06 8.72
C ILE A 225 -8.30 -1.10 7.69
N GLU A 226 -8.15 -0.06 6.85
CA GLU A 226 -7.07 -0.03 5.85
C GLU A 226 -5.69 -0.07 6.52
N LEU A 227 -5.50 0.73 7.57
CA LEU A 227 -4.23 0.77 8.29
C LEU A 227 -3.86 -0.57 8.91
N LEU A 228 -4.84 -1.28 9.49
CA LEU A 228 -4.60 -2.53 10.20
C LEU A 228 -4.49 -3.75 9.28
N LEU A 229 -5.06 -3.70 8.07
CA LEU A 229 -5.27 -4.89 7.25
C LEU A 229 -3.99 -5.68 6.95
N ASP A 230 -2.91 -4.99 6.55
CA ASP A 230 -1.64 -5.64 6.21
C ASP A 230 -1.05 -6.40 7.40
N ASP A 231 -1.13 -5.81 8.60
CA ASP A 231 -0.61 -6.43 9.81
C ASP A 231 -1.55 -7.50 10.39
N LEU A 232 -2.87 -7.38 10.19
CA LEU A 232 -3.81 -8.45 10.52
C LEU A 232 -3.59 -9.70 9.65
N ILE A 233 -3.30 -9.51 8.36
CA ILE A 233 -2.90 -10.59 7.46
C ILE A 233 -1.58 -11.19 7.94
N PHE A 234 -0.57 -10.37 8.20
CA PHE A 234 0.71 -10.83 8.73
C PHE A 234 0.55 -11.64 10.03
N PHE A 235 -0.29 -11.18 10.97
CA PHE A 235 -0.59 -11.88 12.21
C PHE A 235 -1.15 -13.28 11.93
N ALA A 236 -2.13 -13.39 11.05
CA ALA A 236 -2.75 -14.67 10.72
C ALA A 236 -1.84 -15.57 9.87
N ASP A 237 -1.11 -15.01 8.91
CA ASP A 237 -0.45 -15.77 7.85
C ASP A 237 1.01 -16.10 8.10
N GLU A 238 1.73 -15.22 8.78
CA GLU A 238 3.18 -15.30 8.96
C GLU A 238 3.56 -15.45 10.44
N ALA A 239 2.94 -14.68 11.32
CA ALA A 239 3.22 -14.76 12.76
C ALA A 239 2.48 -15.91 13.46
N GLY A 240 1.37 -16.39 12.90
CA GLY A 240 0.59 -17.50 13.47
C GLY A 240 -0.22 -17.11 14.71
N MET A 241 -0.73 -15.88 14.74
CA MET A 241 -1.51 -15.32 15.84
C MET A 241 -2.97 -15.15 15.45
N GLU A 242 -3.87 -15.68 16.28
CA GLU A 242 -5.31 -15.45 16.16
C GLU A 242 -5.71 -14.22 16.99
N VAL A 243 -6.06 -13.13 16.31
CA VAL A 243 -6.46 -11.87 16.96
C VAL A 243 -7.90 -11.52 16.61
N THR A 244 -8.62 -10.97 17.58
CA THR A 244 -9.96 -10.42 17.41
C THR A 244 -9.85 -8.91 17.22
N VAL A 245 -10.53 -8.41 16.20
CA VAL A 245 -10.71 -6.98 15.97
C VAL A 245 -12.10 -6.57 16.40
N ALA A 246 -12.20 -5.64 17.34
CA ALA A 246 -13.45 -5.01 17.74
C ALA A 246 -13.39 -3.52 17.40
N GLN A 247 -14.44 -2.98 16.79
CA GLN A 247 -14.57 -1.56 16.55
C GLN A 247 -15.60 -0.95 17.49
N HIS A 248 -15.27 0.19 18.06
CA HIS A 248 -16.18 0.95 18.90
C HIS A 248 -15.99 2.45 18.64
N GLY A 249 -17.02 3.10 18.10
CA GLY A 249 -16.92 4.48 17.64
C GLY A 249 -15.79 4.66 16.63
N LYS A 250 -14.89 5.61 16.91
CA LYS A 250 -13.75 5.98 16.07
C LYS A 250 -12.47 5.19 16.39
N TYR A 251 -12.59 4.12 17.16
CA TYR A 251 -11.47 3.31 17.64
C TYR A 251 -11.57 1.86 17.17
N ALA A 252 -10.41 1.24 17.01
CA ALA A 252 -10.29 -0.20 16.81
C ALA A 252 -9.45 -0.82 17.93
N ALA A 253 -9.89 -1.94 18.46
CA ALA A 253 -9.14 -2.75 19.41
C ALA A 253 -8.74 -4.06 18.74
N VAL A 254 -7.44 -4.33 18.67
CA VAL A 254 -6.90 -5.64 18.30
C VAL A 254 -6.56 -6.36 19.59
N SER A 255 -7.11 -7.54 19.80
CA SER A 255 -6.92 -8.28 21.05
C SER A 255 -6.71 -9.76 20.81
N GLN A 256 -6.04 -10.41 21.75
CA GLN A 256 -5.96 -11.85 21.80
C GLN A 256 -6.12 -12.32 23.24
N ASN A 257 -7.01 -13.28 23.44
CA ASN A 257 -7.19 -13.97 24.70
C ASN A 257 -6.36 -15.24 24.69
N THR A 258 -5.53 -15.42 25.70
CA THR A 258 -4.75 -16.64 25.95
C THR A 258 -5.03 -17.15 27.36
N THR A 259 -4.57 -18.36 27.67
CA THR A 259 -4.63 -18.90 29.04
C THR A 259 -3.87 -18.05 30.07
N GLU A 260 -2.91 -17.23 29.61
CA GLU A 260 -2.08 -16.36 30.45
C GLU A 260 -2.65 -14.93 30.61
N GLY A 261 -3.74 -14.61 29.89
CA GLY A 261 -4.39 -13.31 29.95
C GLY A 261 -4.78 -12.73 28.59
N THR A 262 -5.33 -11.52 28.62
CA THR A 262 -5.76 -10.77 27.44
C THR A 262 -4.70 -9.73 27.08
N THR A 263 -4.18 -9.78 25.85
CA THR A 263 -3.42 -8.67 25.28
C THR A 263 -4.34 -7.84 24.42
N ARG A 264 -4.30 -6.52 24.57
CA ARG A 264 -5.11 -5.59 23.78
C ARG A 264 -4.28 -4.40 23.35
N LEU A 265 -4.47 -4.02 22.10
CA LEU A 265 -3.91 -2.85 21.45
C LEU A 265 -5.08 -1.99 21.00
N TYR A 266 -5.03 -0.69 21.30
CA TYR A 266 -6.04 0.27 20.85
C TYR A 266 -5.47 1.11 19.73
N PHE A 267 -6.28 1.41 18.73
CA PHE A 267 -5.91 2.16 17.55
C PHE A 267 -6.90 3.31 17.33
N ALA A 268 -6.36 4.45 16.93
CA ALA A 268 -7.08 5.61 16.44
C ALA A 268 -6.39 6.18 15.20
N TYR A 269 -7.10 7.04 14.49
CA TYR A 269 -6.52 7.86 13.44
C TYR A 269 -6.32 9.28 13.97
N SER A 270 -5.10 9.81 13.91
CA SER A 270 -4.83 11.22 14.17
C SER A 270 -4.93 12.00 12.86
N GLU A 271 -5.94 12.87 12.75
CA GLU A 271 -6.05 13.80 11.61
C GLU A 271 -4.93 14.82 11.60
N LYS A 272 -4.53 15.30 12.78
CA LYS A 272 -3.50 16.32 12.92
C LYS A 272 -2.17 15.88 12.32
N ASP A 273 -1.84 14.59 12.47
CA ASP A 273 -0.58 14.02 12.00
C ASP A 273 -0.75 13.19 10.71
N ASP A 274 -1.99 13.07 10.23
CA ASP A 274 -2.40 12.22 9.10
C ASP A 274 -1.88 10.77 9.21
N GLN A 275 -1.89 10.21 10.42
CA GLN A 275 -1.29 8.92 10.74
C GLN A 275 -2.12 8.13 11.75
N GLY A 276 -1.98 6.80 11.71
CA GLY A 276 -2.51 5.95 12.78
C GLY A 276 -1.74 6.18 14.08
N VAL A 277 -2.41 5.98 15.21
CA VAL A 277 -1.79 5.95 16.53
C VAL A 277 -2.26 4.68 17.22
N PHE A 278 -1.37 3.99 17.92
CA PHE A 278 -1.73 2.86 18.75
C PHE A 278 -1.15 2.95 20.16
N GLU A 279 -1.89 2.40 21.12
CA GLU A 279 -1.47 2.34 22.51
C GLU A 279 -1.03 0.92 22.87
N TYR A 280 0.13 0.83 23.53
CA TYR A 280 0.61 -0.39 24.16
C TYR A 280 1.39 -0.05 25.44
N GLY A 281 1.04 -0.71 26.55
CA GLY A 281 1.74 -0.53 27.83
C GLY A 281 1.66 0.90 28.40
N GLY A 282 0.58 1.63 28.11
CA GLY A 282 0.37 3.02 28.55
C GLY A 282 1.20 4.06 27.79
N LYS A 283 1.82 3.67 26.67
CA LYS A 283 2.52 4.56 25.75
C LYS A 283 1.83 4.57 24.39
N ASN A 284 1.89 5.72 23.71
CA ASN A 284 1.33 5.90 22.38
C ASN A 284 2.45 5.90 21.34
N TYR A 285 2.14 5.33 20.18
CA TYR A 285 3.07 5.18 19.07
C TYR A 285 2.39 5.51 17.75
N PHE A 286 3.10 6.19 16.86
CA PHE A 286 2.66 6.34 15.48
C PHE A 286 2.62 4.97 14.77
N TYR A 287 1.61 4.81 13.93
CA TYR A 287 1.30 3.58 13.24
C TYR A 287 1.10 3.83 11.75
N LYS A 288 1.73 2.98 10.95
CA LYS A 288 1.56 2.89 9.50
C LYS A 288 1.24 1.44 9.13
N ALA A 289 0.57 1.24 8.00
CA ALA A 289 0.29 -0.11 7.49
C ALA A 289 1.58 -0.92 7.32
N GLY A 290 1.58 -2.16 7.84
CA GLY A 290 2.70 -3.09 7.75
C GLY A 290 3.81 -2.85 8.78
N LEU A 291 3.65 -1.91 9.72
CA LEU A 291 4.66 -1.59 10.73
C LEU A 291 5.02 -2.83 11.56
N PHE A 292 4.04 -3.64 11.96
CA PHE A 292 4.31 -4.80 12.80
C PHE A 292 5.10 -5.89 12.07
N LYS A 293 4.77 -6.14 10.80
CA LYS A 293 5.58 -7.01 9.94
C LYS A 293 7.01 -6.50 9.77
N GLU A 294 7.19 -5.19 9.55
CA GLU A 294 8.49 -4.55 9.40
C GLU A 294 9.35 -4.77 10.66
N LEU A 295 8.81 -4.43 11.84
CA LEU A 295 9.52 -4.54 13.11
C LEU A 295 9.81 -5.99 13.48
N PHE A 296 8.89 -6.90 13.17
CA PHE A 296 9.11 -8.33 13.38
C PHE A 296 10.26 -8.87 12.55
N THR A 297 10.29 -8.52 11.26
CA THR A 297 11.36 -8.94 10.34
C THR A 297 12.72 -8.44 10.84
N LYS A 298 12.77 -7.18 11.28
CA LYS A 298 13.96 -6.58 11.90
C LYS A 298 14.39 -7.35 13.16
N ALA A 299 13.46 -7.64 14.07
CA ALA A 299 13.73 -8.37 15.31
C ALA A 299 14.23 -9.80 15.09
N VAL A 300 13.78 -10.47 14.02
CA VAL A 300 14.23 -11.82 13.65
C VAL A 300 15.64 -11.79 13.07
N ASN A 301 15.94 -10.80 12.20
CA ASN A 301 17.23 -10.70 11.52
C ASN A 301 18.36 -10.29 12.47
N GLU A 302 18.13 -9.38 13.40
CA GLU A 302 19.16 -8.93 14.36
C GLU A 302 19.48 -9.98 15.44
N LYS A 303 18.60 -10.96 15.66
CA LYS A 303 18.86 -12.11 16.56
C LYS A 303 19.69 -13.22 15.94
N GLN A 304 20.05 -13.13 14.66
CA GLN A 304 20.99 -14.05 14.00
C GLN A 304 22.38 -13.38 13.94
N PRO A 305 23.31 -13.67 14.87
CA PRO A 305 24.71 -13.46 14.55
C PRO A 305 25.09 -14.42 13.43
N ASP A 306 25.70 -13.87 12.39
CA ASP A 306 26.12 -14.53 11.17
C ASP A 306 26.77 -15.91 11.45
N LYS A 307 26.07 -17.00 11.11
CA LYS A 307 26.58 -18.38 11.29
C LYS A 307 27.51 -18.85 10.16
N ASN A 308 27.90 -17.95 9.26
CA ASN A 308 28.83 -18.21 8.16
C ASN A 308 30.19 -17.50 8.31
N ALA A 309 30.64 -17.23 9.54
CA ALA A 309 32.02 -16.87 9.82
C ALA A 309 32.69 -17.96 10.67
N GLY A 310 33.03 -19.10 10.04
CA GLY A 310 33.53 -20.25 10.77
C GLY A 310 34.09 -21.37 9.90
N ALA A 311 35.00 -21.07 8.97
CA ALA A 311 35.98 -22.03 8.49
C ALA A 311 37.28 -21.28 8.18
N ALA A 312 38.15 -21.24 9.19
CA ALA A 312 39.49 -20.69 9.08
C ALA A 312 40.36 -21.59 8.19
N HIS A 313 41.08 -20.99 7.24
CA HIS A 313 42.46 -21.37 7.03
C HIS A 313 43.34 -20.12 7.05
N THR A 314 44.10 -20.05 8.13
CA THR A 314 45.27 -19.22 8.38
C THR A 314 46.31 -19.35 7.27
N ASN A 315 46.82 -18.22 6.78
CA ASN A 315 48.25 -17.92 6.88
C ASN A 315 48.58 -16.48 6.46
N GLY A 316 49.26 -15.78 7.37
CA GLY A 316 50.40 -14.93 7.01
C GLY A 316 50.15 -13.48 6.63
N GLY A 317 50.14 -12.61 7.65
CA GLY A 317 51.05 -11.46 7.68
C GLY A 317 50.62 -10.17 6.97
N GLY A 318 50.45 -9.12 7.79
CA GLY A 318 50.95 -7.79 7.44
C GLY A 318 49.91 -6.69 7.20
N ALA A 319 50.09 -5.61 7.96
CA ALA A 319 49.80 -4.21 7.63
C ALA A 319 48.34 -3.70 7.68
N LEU A 320 48.05 -3.02 8.79
CA LEU A 320 47.55 -1.63 8.83
C LEU A 320 47.26 -0.96 7.47
N ASN A 321 45.99 -0.61 7.20
CA ASN A 321 45.50 0.77 6.96
C ASN A 321 44.24 0.82 6.11
N GLY A 322 43.25 1.55 6.60
CA GLY A 322 42.46 2.54 5.86
C GLY A 322 41.43 2.03 4.83
N TRP A 323 40.20 2.52 4.94
CA TRP A 323 39.67 3.56 4.04
C TRP A 323 38.20 3.81 4.37
N LEU A 324 37.98 4.88 5.15
CA LEU A 324 36.71 5.58 5.28
C LEU A 324 36.97 6.99 4.75
N LYS A 325 36.44 7.33 3.57
CA LYS A 325 36.17 8.70 3.07
C LYS A 325 35.79 8.63 1.60
N PHE A 326 34.58 9.06 1.26
CA PHE A 326 34.34 9.92 0.08
C PHE A 326 32.95 10.57 0.20
N LEU A 327 32.88 11.62 1.02
CA LEU A 327 31.97 12.76 0.84
C LEU A 327 32.78 14.00 1.23
N THR A 328 32.55 15.11 0.50
CA THR A 328 33.18 16.45 0.61
C THR A 328 34.36 16.74 -0.34
N GLY A 329 34.00 17.16 -1.55
CA GLY A 329 34.83 18.06 -2.35
C GLY A 329 34.56 19.50 -1.90
N ILE A 330 35.52 20.05 -1.15
CA ILE A 330 35.60 21.46 -0.74
C ILE A 330 36.10 22.29 -1.93
N LYS A 331 35.46 23.43 -2.20
CA LYS A 331 36.15 24.64 -2.66
C LYS A 331 35.48 25.86 -2.02
N ASN A 332 36.01 26.26 -0.87
CA ASN A 332 36.04 27.65 -0.44
C ASN A 332 37.52 28.06 -0.43
N GLY A 333 37.83 29.10 -1.18
CA GLY A 333 39.05 29.89 -1.03
C GLY A 333 38.66 31.26 -0.50
N GLU A 334 39.29 31.62 0.61
CA GLU A 334 39.34 32.89 1.34
C GLU A 334 39.63 34.12 0.44
N THR A 335 38.82 35.18 0.53
CA THR A 335 38.97 36.48 1.26
C THR A 335 39.81 37.57 0.56
N ASP A 336 39.13 38.72 0.41
CA ASP A 336 39.56 40.13 0.60
C ASP A 336 40.76 40.70 -0.17
N ASP A 337 40.49 41.66 -1.06
CA ASP A 337 40.88 43.08 -0.93
C ASP A 337 40.51 43.88 -2.22
N GLU A 338 40.06 45.13 -2.00
CA GLU A 338 39.65 46.22 -2.94
C GLU A 338 38.24 46.22 -3.57
#